data_AF-A0A6M7UIX2-F1
#
_entry.id   AF-A0A6M7UIX2-F1
#
_cell.length_a   1.000
_cell.length_b   1.000
_cell.length_c   1.000
_cell.angle_alpha   90.00
_cell.angle_beta   90.00
_cell.angle_gamma   90.00
#
_symmetry.space_group_name_H-M   'P 1'
#
loop_
_entity.id
_entity.type
_entity.pdbx_description
1 polymer ?
#
loop_
_entity_poly.entity_id
_entity_poly.type
_entity_poly.pdbx_seq_one_letter_code
_entity_poly.pdbx_strand_id
1 'polypeptide(L)'
;MTNPVGLKQVSAKLWERPQPLGHFAGELLKRGRSYYQAFQIIAERHDVGLSYPAYFLLAHAVEVILKSYLAFKGVSKLDMRRKPFGHDIDYIFSECERRGLVITDQLMKPLAGGLGHINQDYDLRYPTGFNLSIAGPKHYIPPVDALLAVIAPVVEQAAIMADLQFAADTRHLRGKGKIRWSD
;
A
#
# COMPACT_ATOMS: atom_id res chain seq x y z
N MET A 1 35.93 -6.09 -8.90
CA MET A 1 34.57 -5.55 -9.13
C MET A 1 33.61 -6.37 -8.29
N THR A 2 33.16 -5.81 -7.16
CA THR A 2 32.22 -6.49 -6.25
C THR A 2 30.84 -6.48 -6.89
N ASN A 3 30.24 -7.65 -7.09
CA ASN A 3 28.85 -7.75 -7.55
C ASN A 3 27.95 -6.95 -6.60
N PRO A 4 27.08 -6.05 -7.10
CA PRO A 4 26.06 -5.45 -6.26
C PRO A 4 25.22 -6.58 -5.64
N VAL A 5 24.97 -6.49 -4.33
CA VAL A 5 24.32 -7.53 -3.53
C VAL A 5 23.02 -7.99 -4.21
N GLY A 6 22.91 -9.30 -4.48
CA GLY A 6 21.67 -9.94 -4.91
C GLY A 6 21.42 -10.02 -6.43
N LEU A 7 22.32 -9.55 -7.29
CA LEU A 7 22.17 -9.71 -8.74
C LEU A 7 22.68 -11.09 -9.20
N LYS A 8 21.79 -11.91 -9.77
CA LYS A 8 22.08 -13.26 -10.27
C LYS A 8 21.80 -13.37 -11.76
N GLN A 9 22.76 -13.84 -12.54
CA GLN A 9 22.51 -14.16 -13.94
C GLN A 9 21.76 -15.49 -14.06
N VAL A 10 20.62 -15.48 -14.74
CA VAL A 10 19.77 -16.67 -14.96
C VAL A 10 19.97 -17.21 -16.38
N SER A 11 20.22 -16.33 -17.33
CA SER A 11 20.61 -16.70 -18.70
C SER A 11 21.48 -15.62 -19.32
N ALA A 12 21.99 -15.87 -20.53
CA ALA A 12 22.81 -14.91 -21.28
C ALA A 12 22.19 -13.51 -21.40
N LYS A 13 20.85 -13.40 -21.35
CA LYS A 13 20.11 -12.13 -21.49
C LYS A 13 19.18 -11.83 -20.30
N LEU A 14 19.20 -12.61 -19.22
CA LEU A 14 18.30 -12.43 -18.07
C LEU A 14 19.07 -12.43 -16.76
N TRP A 15 18.77 -11.41 -15.96
CA TRP A 15 19.28 -11.22 -14.61
C TRP A 15 18.12 -11.12 -13.63
N GLU A 16 18.33 -11.62 -12.42
CA GLU A 16 17.39 -11.55 -11.32
C GLU A 16 18.00 -10.79 -10.15
N ARG A 17 17.16 -10.05 -9.42
CA ARG A 17 17.50 -9.49 -8.12
C ARG A 17 16.24 -9.32 -7.27
N PRO A 18 16.36 -9.34 -5.93
CA PRO A 18 15.24 -8.96 -5.08
C PRO A 18 14.75 -7.55 -5.41
N GLN A 19 13.42 -7.35 -5.46
CA GLN A 19 12.88 -6.00 -5.62
C GLN A 19 13.26 -5.16 -4.40
N PRO A 20 13.90 -3.99 -4.58
CA PRO A 20 14.15 -3.08 -3.47
C PRO A 20 12.84 -2.69 -2.77
N LEU A 21 12.82 -2.71 -1.44
CA LEU A 21 11.60 -2.38 -0.69
C LEU A 21 11.12 -0.94 -0.94
N GLY A 22 12.01 0.01 -1.20
CA GLY A 22 11.62 1.37 -1.60
C GLY A 22 10.82 1.40 -2.91
N HIS A 23 11.23 0.63 -3.92
CA HIS A 23 10.49 0.50 -5.18
C HIS A 23 9.12 -0.17 -4.96
N PHE A 24 9.07 -1.21 -4.12
CA PHE A 24 7.81 -1.86 -3.75
C PHE A 24 6.87 -0.91 -2.98
N ALA A 25 7.41 -0.13 -2.05
CA ALA A 25 6.66 0.88 -1.29
C ALA A 25 6.04 1.93 -2.21
N GLY A 26 6.82 2.47 -3.16
CA GLY A 26 6.32 3.44 -4.15
C GLY A 26 5.18 2.89 -5.00
N GLU A 27 5.31 1.65 -5.50
CA GLU A 27 4.25 1.00 -6.28
C GLU A 27 2.97 0.75 -5.46
N LEU A 28 3.10 0.39 -4.19
CA LEU A 28 1.94 0.29 -3.28
C LEU A 28 1.28 1.64 -3.11
N LEU A 29 2.02 2.70 -2.77
CA LEU A 29 1.45 4.03 -2.57
C LEU A 29 0.71 4.53 -3.81
N LYS A 30 1.30 4.33 -5.00
CA LYS A 30 0.68 4.69 -6.28
C LYS A 30 -0.67 4.01 -6.47
N ARG A 31 -0.74 2.69 -6.24
CA ARG A 31 -2.00 1.92 -6.34
C ARG A 31 -3.02 2.34 -5.28
N GLY A 32 -2.57 2.55 -4.05
CA GLY A 32 -3.40 3.01 -2.95
C GLY A 32 -4.08 4.35 -3.26
N ARG A 33 -3.32 5.31 -3.82
CA ARG A 33 -3.88 6.58 -4.31
C ARG A 33 -4.90 6.39 -5.42
N SER A 34 -4.64 5.51 -6.39
CA SER A 34 -5.60 5.23 -7.47
C SER A 34 -6.91 4.64 -6.95
N TYR A 35 -6.86 3.73 -5.98
CA TYR A 35 -8.07 3.19 -5.35
C TYR A 35 -8.84 4.24 -4.55
N TYR A 36 -8.12 5.10 -3.82
CA TYR A 36 -8.75 6.19 -3.07
C TYR A 36 -9.42 7.22 -4.00
N GLN A 37 -8.75 7.59 -5.10
CA GLN A 37 -9.33 8.44 -6.13
C GLN A 37 -10.59 7.81 -6.75
N ALA A 38 -10.56 6.50 -7.02
CA ALA A 38 -11.73 5.78 -7.53
C ALA A 38 -12.89 5.81 -6.52
N PHE A 39 -12.62 5.65 -5.22
CA PHE A 39 -13.61 5.84 -4.16
C PHE A 39 -14.22 7.25 -4.20
N GLN A 40 -13.41 8.30 -4.28
CA GLN A 40 -13.89 9.68 -4.33
C GLN A 40 -14.84 9.91 -5.52
N ILE A 41 -14.45 9.47 -6.73
CA ILE A 41 -15.26 9.59 -7.95
C ILE A 41 -16.61 8.87 -7.81
N ILE A 42 -16.63 7.69 -7.17
CA ILE A 42 -17.87 6.93 -6.99
C ILE A 42 -18.73 7.58 -5.90
N ALA A 43 -18.11 8.03 -4.80
CA ALA A 43 -18.79 8.67 -3.68
C ALA A 43 -19.50 9.97 -4.09
N GLU A 44 -18.92 10.75 -5.00
CA GLU A 44 -19.50 11.99 -5.53
C GLU A 44 -20.79 11.75 -6.36
N ARG A 45 -20.98 10.55 -6.92
CA ARG A 45 -22.14 10.24 -7.75
C ARG A 45 -23.42 10.01 -6.94
N HIS A 46 -23.32 9.84 -5.63
CA HIS A 46 -24.44 9.57 -4.72
C HIS A 46 -25.35 8.40 -5.15
N ASP A 47 -24.81 7.43 -5.91
CA ASP A 47 -25.53 6.25 -6.35
C ASP A 47 -25.56 5.20 -5.24
N VAL A 48 -26.76 4.93 -4.71
CA VAL A 48 -26.99 3.95 -3.63
C VAL A 48 -26.46 2.57 -4.01
N GLY A 49 -26.58 2.18 -5.29
CA GLY A 49 -26.12 0.89 -5.80
C GLY A 49 -24.60 0.71 -5.80
N LEU A 50 -23.84 1.79 -5.63
CA LEU A 50 -22.37 1.77 -5.64
C LEU A 50 -21.74 1.88 -4.25
N SER A 51 -22.54 1.81 -3.17
CA SER A 51 -22.03 1.94 -1.80
C SER A 51 -21.01 0.84 -1.44
N TYR A 52 -21.36 -0.44 -1.64
CA TYR A 52 -20.45 -1.57 -1.36
C TYR A 52 -19.11 -1.47 -2.11
N PRO A 53 -19.08 -1.31 -3.46
CA PRO A 53 -17.81 -1.19 -4.16
C PRO A 53 -17.02 0.07 -3.79
N ALA A 54 -17.70 1.19 -3.48
CA ALA A 54 -17.01 2.39 -3.00
C ALA A 54 -16.25 2.13 -1.69
N TYR A 55 -16.92 1.57 -0.69
CA TYR A 55 -16.29 1.29 0.61
C TYR A 55 -15.26 0.16 0.54
N PHE A 56 -15.43 -0.79 -0.37
CA PHE A 56 -14.38 -1.78 -0.66
C PHE A 56 -13.11 -1.11 -1.18
N LEU A 57 -13.25 -0.19 -2.14
CA LEU A 57 -12.11 0.56 -2.69
C LEU A 57 -11.45 1.42 -1.62
N LEU A 58 -12.22 2.05 -0.73
CA LEU A 58 -11.69 2.82 0.39
C LEU A 58 -10.89 1.94 1.37
N ALA A 59 -11.48 0.83 1.84
CA ALA A 59 -10.80 -0.09 2.75
C ALA A 59 -9.50 -0.63 2.13
N HIS A 60 -9.55 -1.02 0.85
CA HIS A 60 -8.38 -1.49 0.14
C HIS A 60 -7.33 -0.40 -0.07
N ALA A 61 -7.74 0.83 -0.37
CA ALA A 61 -6.83 1.96 -0.51
C ALA A 61 -6.05 2.21 0.79
N VAL A 62 -6.75 2.28 1.94
CA VAL A 62 -6.13 2.50 3.25
C VAL A 62 -5.18 1.36 3.59
N GLU A 63 -5.57 0.10 3.38
CA GLU A 63 -4.70 -1.07 3.58
C GLU A 63 -3.39 -0.95 2.78
N VAL A 64 -3.50 -0.64 1.49
CA VAL A 64 -2.36 -0.55 0.56
C VAL A 64 -1.46 0.65 0.89
N ILE A 65 -2.04 1.79 1.25
CA ILE A 65 -1.29 2.99 1.69
C ILE A 65 -0.49 2.67 2.96
N LEU A 66 -1.10 2.04 3.96
CA LEU A 66 -0.38 1.68 5.19
C LEU A 66 0.71 0.64 4.94
N LYS A 67 0.45 -0.36 4.08
CA LYS A 67 1.49 -1.33 3.66
C LYS A 67 2.65 -0.66 2.93
N SER A 68 2.41 0.43 2.19
CA SER A 68 3.50 1.20 1.59
C SER A 68 4.44 1.78 2.65
N TYR A 69 3.89 2.27 3.77
CA TYR A 69 4.69 2.76 4.89
C TYR A 69 5.46 1.64 5.59
N LEU A 70 4.84 0.47 5.79
CA LEU A 70 5.53 -0.69 6.36
C LEU A 70 6.70 -1.16 5.48
N ALA A 71 6.49 -1.20 4.15
CA ALA A 71 7.55 -1.51 3.20
C ALA A 71 8.71 -0.49 3.29
N PHE A 72 8.40 0.80 3.38
CA PHE A 72 9.38 1.86 3.64
C PHE A 72 10.14 1.62 4.96
N LYS A 73 9.46 1.17 6.01
CA LYS A 73 10.05 0.81 7.30
C LYS A 73 10.75 -0.56 7.32
N GLY A 74 10.97 -1.17 6.16
CA GLY A 74 11.75 -2.39 6.03
C GLY A 74 10.98 -3.69 6.28
N VAL A 75 9.65 -3.65 6.41
CA VAL A 75 8.85 -4.89 6.50
C VAL A 75 8.88 -5.60 5.15
N SER A 76 9.15 -6.91 5.15
CA SER A 76 9.27 -7.68 3.91
C SER A 76 7.90 -7.91 3.24
N LYS A 77 7.91 -8.16 1.92
CA LYS A 77 6.71 -8.56 1.17
C LYS A 77 6.05 -9.81 1.77
N LEU A 78 6.87 -10.75 2.24
CA LEU A 78 6.40 -12.02 2.78
C LEU A 78 5.69 -11.82 4.11
N ASP A 79 6.26 -11.00 5.00
CA ASP A 79 5.66 -10.71 6.31
C ASP A 79 4.34 -9.97 6.13
N MET A 80 4.27 -8.96 5.25
CA MET A 80 3.04 -8.22 4.97
C MET A 80 1.90 -9.07 4.40
N ARG A 81 2.21 -10.18 3.72
CA ARG A 81 1.19 -11.10 3.18
C ARG A 81 0.64 -12.05 4.25
N ARG A 82 1.40 -12.29 5.32
CA ARG A 82 1.05 -13.25 6.37
C ARG A 82 0.37 -12.56 7.54
N LYS A 83 -0.29 -13.34 8.38
CA LYS A 83 -0.76 -12.85 9.68
C LYS A 83 0.46 -12.47 10.54
N PRO A 84 0.35 -11.42 11.39
CA PRO A 84 -0.87 -10.67 11.69
C PRO A 84 -1.27 -9.60 10.65
N PHE A 85 -0.38 -9.19 9.74
CA PHE A 85 -0.66 -8.13 8.75
C PHE A 85 -1.86 -8.46 7.85
N GLY A 86 -1.76 -9.50 7.00
CA GLY A 86 -2.85 -9.96 6.14
C GLY A 86 -3.65 -8.81 5.50
N HIS A 87 -4.97 -8.83 5.69
CA HIS A 87 -5.89 -7.73 5.31
C HIS A 87 -6.44 -7.00 6.55
N ASP A 88 -5.70 -7.02 7.66
CA ASP A 88 -6.13 -6.48 8.95
C ASP A 88 -5.71 -5.01 9.07
N ILE A 89 -6.58 -4.10 8.65
CA ILE A 89 -6.30 -2.67 8.57
C ILE A 89 -5.95 -2.08 9.96
N ASP A 90 -6.64 -2.53 11.01
CA ASP A 90 -6.40 -2.06 12.38
C ASP A 90 -5.02 -2.48 12.89
N TYR A 91 -4.66 -3.76 12.69
CA TYR A 91 -3.34 -4.25 13.04
C TYR A 91 -2.24 -3.52 12.25
N ILE A 92 -2.43 -3.38 10.94
CA ILE A 92 -1.48 -2.70 10.05
C ILE A 92 -1.27 -1.25 10.53
N PHE A 93 -2.35 -0.52 10.84
CA PHE A 93 -2.27 0.85 11.34
C PHE A 93 -1.50 0.93 12.66
N SER A 94 -1.86 0.08 13.62
CA SER A 94 -1.19 -0.01 14.92
C SER A 94 0.31 -0.31 14.78
N GLU A 95 0.69 -1.18 13.84
CA GLU A 95 2.10 -1.47 13.56
C GLU A 95 2.81 -0.30 12.87
N CYS A 96 2.12 0.48 12.02
CA CYS A 96 2.67 1.73 11.49
C CYS A 96 2.96 2.73 12.62
N GLU A 97 2.05 2.90 13.57
CA GLU A 97 2.24 3.76 14.75
C GLU A 97 3.47 3.32 15.56
N ARG A 98 3.58 2.01 15.86
CA ARG A 98 4.76 1.44 16.55
C ARG A 98 6.08 1.72 15.83
N ARG A 99 6.03 1.88 14.50
CA ARG A 99 7.19 2.19 13.64
C ARG A 99 7.39 3.69 13.41
N GLY A 100 6.66 4.53 14.15
CA GLY A 100 6.82 5.98 14.16
C GLY A 100 5.91 6.73 13.19
N LEU A 101 4.81 6.13 12.72
CA LEU A 101 3.77 6.90 12.05
C LEU A 101 3.06 7.77 13.08
N VAL A 102 2.99 9.07 12.81
CA VAL A 102 2.26 10.04 13.65
C VAL A 102 1.27 10.77 12.75
N ILE A 103 -0.02 10.55 12.97
CA ILE A 103 -1.11 11.26 12.29
C ILE A 103 -1.75 12.23 13.26
N THR A 104 -1.85 13.49 12.86
CA THR A 104 -2.44 14.57 13.68
C THR A 104 -3.97 14.49 13.74
N ASP A 105 -4.60 13.94 12.71
CA ASP A 105 -6.03 13.67 12.68
C ASP A 105 -6.39 12.48 13.60
N GLN A 106 -7.08 12.78 14.70
CA GLN A 106 -7.48 11.80 15.71
C GLN A 106 -8.53 10.80 15.22
N LEU A 107 -9.21 11.08 14.10
CA LEU A 107 -10.22 10.19 13.52
C LEU A 107 -9.60 9.08 12.69
N MET A 108 -8.33 9.19 12.29
CA MET A 108 -7.70 8.19 11.42
C MET A 108 -7.63 6.80 12.08
N LYS A 109 -7.28 6.73 13.37
CA LYS A 109 -7.21 5.47 14.10
C LYS A 109 -8.57 4.77 14.24
N PRO A 110 -9.63 5.41 14.76
CA PRO A 110 -10.95 4.76 14.81
C PRO A 110 -11.50 4.45 13.41
N LEU A 111 -11.16 5.25 12.39
CA LEU A 111 -11.51 4.95 11.01
C LEU A 111 -10.82 3.70 10.49
N ALA A 112 -9.53 3.50 10.76
CA ALA A 112 -8.80 2.29 10.38
C ALA A 112 -9.44 1.04 11.02
N GLY A 113 -9.80 1.12 12.31
CA GLY A 113 -10.53 0.08 13.01
C GLY A 113 -11.91 -0.21 12.38
N GLY A 114 -12.69 0.84 12.10
CA GLY A 114 -13.99 0.73 11.46
C GLY A 114 -13.92 0.11 10.06
N LEU A 115 -12.95 0.52 9.24
CA LEU A 115 -12.70 -0.06 7.91
C LEU A 115 -12.29 -1.54 7.99
N GLY A 116 -11.45 -1.88 8.97
CA GLY A 116 -11.08 -3.27 9.24
C GLY A 116 -12.30 -4.13 9.55
N HIS A 117 -13.20 -3.62 10.40
CA HIS A 117 -14.43 -4.32 10.78
C HIS A 117 -15.39 -4.50 9.59
N ILE A 118 -15.72 -3.44 8.84
CA ILE A 118 -16.69 -3.55 7.74
C ILE A 118 -16.16 -4.35 6.54
N ASN A 119 -14.84 -4.47 6.39
CA ASN A 119 -14.22 -5.26 5.31
C ASN A 119 -13.87 -6.69 5.77
N GLN A 120 -14.12 -7.02 7.04
CA GLN A 120 -13.94 -8.36 7.59
C GLN A 120 -14.85 -9.35 6.87
N ASP A 121 -14.43 -10.62 6.82
CA ASP A 121 -15.24 -11.74 6.32
C ASP A 121 -15.84 -11.55 4.92
N TYR A 122 -15.24 -10.65 4.14
CA TYR A 122 -15.66 -10.29 2.80
C TYR A 122 -17.06 -9.61 2.74
N ASP A 123 -17.51 -8.97 3.82
CA ASP A 123 -18.85 -8.38 3.94
C ASP A 123 -19.17 -7.30 2.89
N LEU A 124 -18.17 -6.53 2.45
CA LEU A 124 -18.33 -5.56 1.35
C LEU A 124 -18.46 -6.21 -0.03
N ARG A 125 -18.23 -7.51 -0.14
CA ARG A 125 -18.17 -8.25 -1.41
C ARG A 125 -19.26 -9.31 -1.54
N TYR A 126 -19.72 -9.88 -0.43
CA TYR A 126 -20.71 -10.95 -0.42
C TYR A 126 -21.84 -10.66 0.57
N PRO A 127 -23.06 -11.13 0.31
CA PRO A 127 -24.17 -11.03 1.25
C PRO A 127 -23.95 -12.01 2.41
N THR A 128 -23.25 -11.57 3.45
CA THR A 128 -22.93 -12.36 4.65
C THR A 128 -24.01 -12.25 5.73
N GLY A 129 -25.06 -11.46 5.49
CA GLY A 129 -26.18 -11.28 6.42
C GLY A 129 -25.96 -10.17 7.46
N PHE A 130 -24.84 -9.45 7.41
CA PHE A 130 -24.58 -8.30 8.28
C PHE A 130 -25.22 -7.02 7.74
N ASN A 131 -25.74 -6.19 8.66
CA ASN A 131 -26.19 -4.85 8.36
C ASN A 131 -25.02 -3.87 8.58
N LEU A 132 -24.35 -3.48 7.50
CA LEU A 132 -23.22 -2.55 7.56
C LEU A 132 -23.73 -1.12 7.76
N SER A 133 -23.56 -0.59 8.97
CA SER A 133 -23.73 0.84 9.24
C SER A 133 -22.46 1.59 8.83
N ILE A 134 -22.50 2.21 7.65
CA ILE A 134 -21.34 2.93 7.09
C ILE A 134 -21.65 4.44 7.11
N ALA A 135 -20.74 5.23 7.69
CA ALA A 135 -20.87 6.69 7.68
C ALA A 135 -20.82 7.23 6.24
N GLY A 136 -21.24 8.47 6.01
CA GLY A 136 -21.11 9.08 4.68
C GLY A 136 -19.66 9.33 4.26
N PRO A 137 -19.34 9.40 2.95
CA PRO A 137 -17.97 9.59 2.44
C PRO A 137 -17.22 10.80 3.03
N LYS A 138 -17.94 11.88 3.34
CA LYS A 138 -17.40 13.10 3.97
C LYS A 138 -16.69 12.86 5.31
N HIS A 139 -17.00 11.76 6.00
CA HIS A 139 -16.37 11.39 7.26
C HIS A 139 -15.05 10.62 7.07
N TYR A 140 -14.80 10.11 5.86
CA TYR A 140 -13.61 9.32 5.55
C TYR A 140 -12.55 10.11 4.81
N ILE A 141 -12.95 11.10 4.00
CA ILE A 141 -12.02 11.84 3.14
C ILE A 141 -10.94 12.59 3.96
N PRO A 142 -11.28 13.46 4.94
CA PRO A 142 -10.25 14.24 5.63
C PRO A 142 -9.19 13.40 6.38
N PRO A 143 -9.55 12.33 7.11
CA PRO A 143 -8.54 11.52 7.78
C PRO A 143 -7.63 10.75 6.81
N VAL A 144 -8.16 10.29 5.67
CA VAL A 144 -7.36 9.60 4.64
C VAL A 144 -6.43 10.57 3.92
N ASP A 145 -6.88 11.81 3.68
CA ASP A 145 -6.02 12.87 3.16
C ASP A 145 -4.88 13.19 4.15
N ALA A 146 -5.18 13.26 5.45
CA ALA A 146 -4.17 13.44 6.50
C ALA A 146 -3.16 12.28 6.56
N LEU A 147 -3.63 11.04 6.40
CA LEU A 147 -2.77 9.85 6.30
C LEU A 147 -1.81 9.96 5.11
N LEU A 148 -2.33 10.32 3.93
CA LEU A 148 -1.53 10.49 2.72
C LEU A 148 -0.51 11.62 2.84
N ALA A 149 -0.88 12.75 3.47
CA ALA A 149 0.00 13.88 3.69
C ALA A 149 1.25 13.50 4.51
N VAL A 150 1.13 12.53 5.42
CA VAL A 150 2.26 12.05 6.24
C VAL A 150 3.05 10.94 5.53
N ILE A 151 2.36 9.96 4.94
CA ILE A 151 3.03 8.76 4.37
C ILE A 151 3.69 9.07 3.03
N ALA A 152 3.06 9.87 2.18
CA ALA A 152 3.51 9.99 0.81
C ALA A 152 4.92 10.56 0.64
N PRO A 153 5.32 11.67 1.31
CA PRO A 153 6.64 12.25 1.09
C PRO A 153 7.79 11.28 1.41
N VAL A 154 7.65 10.50 2.50
CA VAL A 154 8.71 9.56 2.92
C VAL A 154 8.77 8.33 2.02
N VAL A 155 7.63 7.83 1.55
CA VAL A 155 7.58 6.68 0.64
C VAL A 155 8.05 7.07 -0.77
N GLU A 156 7.65 8.24 -1.27
CA GLU A 156 8.09 8.77 -2.56
C GLU A 156 9.61 9.01 -2.55
N GLN A 157 10.16 9.58 -1.48
CA GLN A 157 11.61 9.73 -1.32
C GLN A 157 12.32 8.36 -1.33
N ALA A 158 11.81 7.38 -0.60
CA ALA A 158 12.39 6.04 -0.56
C ALA A 158 12.34 5.34 -1.92
N ALA A 159 11.26 5.55 -2.69
CA ALA A 159 11.14 5.05 -4.05
C ALA A 159 12.17 5.67 -4.99
N ILE A 160 12.33 7.01 -4.96
CA ILE A 160 13.33 7.72 -5.76
C ILE A 160 14.74 7.22 -5.43
N MET A 161 15.08 7.08 -4.14
CA MET A 161 16.38 6.57 -3.72
C MET A 161 16.62 5.13 -4.20
N ALA A 162 15.59 4.28 -4.13
CA ALA A 162 15.67 2.92 -4.64
C ALA A 162 15.87 2.87 -6.17
N ASP A 163 15.22 3.75 -6.92
CA ASP A 163 15.36 3.85 -8.37
C ASP A 163 16.76 4.35 -8.77
N LEU A 164 17.28 5.35 -8.07
CA LEU A 164 18.65 5.84 -8.28
C LEU A 164 19.68 4.74 -8.00
N GLN A 165 19.53 4.02 -6.89
CA GLN A 165 20.40 2.91 -6.56
C GLN A 165 20.31 1.78 -7.60
N PHE A 166 19.09 1.42 -8.01
CA PHE A 166 18.88 0.42 -9.05
C PHE A 166 19.55 0.82 -10.37
N ALA A 167 19.39 2.07 -10.80
CA ALA A 167 20.01 2.59 -12.01
C ALA A 167 21.55 2.55 -11.93
N ALA A 168 22.12 2.89 -10.77
CA ALA A 168 23.56 2.80 -10.52
C ALA A 168 24.06 1.35 -10.58
N ASP A 169 23.41 0.44 -9.86
CA ASP A 169 23.78 -0.99 -9.78
C ASP A 169 23.72 -1.65 -11.16
N THR A 170 22.76 -1.28 -12.00
CA THR A 170 22.45 -1.97 -13.25
C THR A 170 23.01 -1.28 -14.49
N ARG A 171 23.74 -0.18 -14.31
CA ARG A 171 24.35 0.59 -15.41
C ARG A 171 25.19 -0.28 -16.35
N HIS A 172 25.91 -1.26 -15.80
CA HIS A 172 26.78 -2.17 -16.56
C HIS A 172 26.00 -3.18 -17.43
N LEU A 173 24.71 -3.37 -17.17
CA LEU A 173 23.80 -4.27 -17.90
C LEU A 173 22.98 -3.56 -18.99
N ARG A 174 23.05 -2.23 -19.09
CA ARG A 174 22.26 -1.45 -20.04
C ARG A 174 22.54 -1.92 -21.48
N GLY A 175 21.49 -2.36 -22.19
CA GLY A 175 21.58 -2.90 -23.55
C GLY A 175 22.11 -4.35 -23.66
N LYS A 176 22.47 -5.00 -22.56
CA LYS A 176 23.07 -6.35 -22.53
C LYS A 176 22.12 -7.44 -22.02
N GLY A 177 21.04 -7.08 -21.34
CA GLY A 177 20.05 -8.03 -20.82
C GLY A 177 18.85 -7.36 -20.16
N LYS A 178 17.84 -8.17 -19.81
CA LYS A 178 16.66 -7.76 -19.03
C LYS A 178 16.87 -8.11 -17.55
N ILE A 179 16.25 -7.35 -16.67
CA ILE A 179 16.28 -7.57 -15.21
C ILE A 179 14.87 -7.86 -14.74
N ARG A 180 14.70 -8.93 -13.97
CA ARG A 180 13.45 -9.36 -13.34
C ARG A 180 13.59 -9.30 -11.82
N TRP A 181 12.51 -8.98 -11.12
CA TRP A 181 12.44 -9.14 -9.67
C TRP A 181 12.34 -10.62 -9.29
N SER A 182 13.24 -11.09 -8.43
CA SER A 182 13.04 -12.34 -7.72
C SER A 182 12.13 -12.05 -6.53
N ASP A 183 10.88 -12.49 -6.60
CA ASP A 183 9.92 -12.34 -5.50
C ASP A 183 10.30 -13.19 -4.28
#